data_AF-S7PQ82-F1
#
_entry.id   AF-S7PQ82-F1
#
_cell.length_a   1.000
_cell.length_b   1.000
_cell.length_c   1.000
_cell.angle_alpha   90.00
_cell.angle_beta   90.00
_cell.angle_gamma   90.00
#
_symmetry.space_group_name_H-M   'P 1'
#
loop_
_entity.id
_entity.type
_entity.pdbx_description
1 polymer ?
#
loop_
_entity_poly.entity_id
_entity_poly.type
_entity_poly.pdbx_seq_one_letter_code
_entity_poly.pdbx_strand_id
1 'polypeptide(L)'
;MKYRDRAAERREKYGIPEPPEPKRRKYGGMSAASVDFEQPTRDGLGSDNIGSRMLQAMGWKEGSGLGRKKQGIVTPIEAQTRVRGSGLGARGSSYGVTSTESYKETLHKTMVTRFNEAQ
;
A
#
# COMPACT_ATOMS: atom_id res chain seq x y z
N MET A 1 -0.67 -32.12 47.39
CA MET A 1 0.32 -32.52 46.35
C MET A 1 1.28 -31.36 46.14
N LYS A 2 2.60 -31.59 46.25
CA LYS A 2 3.62 -30.55 46.05
C LYS A 2 3.91 -30.44 44.54
N TYR A 3 3.74 -29.25 43.97
CA TYR A 3 4.02 -29.03 42.55
C TYR A 3 5.50 -29.27 42.26
N ARG A 4 5.77 -30.06 41.22
CA ARG A 4 7.12 -30.30 40.71
C ARG A 4 7.25 -29.60 39.36
N ASP A 5 8.05 -28.55 39.32
CA ASP A 5 8.27 -27.77 38.12
C ASP A 5 9.28 -28.48 37.21
N ARG A 6 8.76 -29.38 36.38
CA ARG A 6 9.54 -30.12 35.39
C ARG A 6 10.16 -29.19 34.32
N ALA A 7 9.61 -27.99 34.11
CA ALA A 7 10.16 -27.03 33.15
C ALA A 7 11.41 -26.35 33.71
N ALA A 8 11.41 -26.00 35.01
CA ALA A 8 12.59 -25.50 35.71
C ALA A 8 13.72 -26.54 35.74
N GLU A 9 13.42 -27.80 36.06
CA GLU A 9 14.41 -28.89 36.07
C GLU A 9 15.07 -29.09 34.69
N ARG A 10 14.31 -28.87 33.61
CA ARG A 10 14.83 -28.98 32.24
C ARG A 10 15.73 -27.80 31.87
N ARG A 11 15.42 -26.60 32.36
CA ARG A 11 16.26 -25.40 32.22
C ARG A 11 17.58 -25.55 32.98
N GLU A 12 17.56 -26.20 34.15
CA GLU A 12 18.74 -26.46 34.96
C GLU A 12 19.63 -27.56 34.35
N LYS A 13 19.03 -28.61 33.78
CA LYS A 13 19.76 -29.73 33.14
C LYS A 13 20.33 -29.41 31.75
N TYR A 14 19.60 -28.65 30.94
CA TYR A 14 19.95 -28.41 29.53
C TYR A 14 20.26 -26.94 29.20
N GLY A 15 20.21 -26.05 30.20
CA GLY A 15 20.35 -24.61 30.01
C GLY A 15 19.11 -23.98 29.35
N ILE A 16 19.13 -22.65 29.25
CA ILE A 16 18.25 -21.91 28.35
C ILE A 16 18.91 -22.02 26.97
N PRO A 17 18.25 -22.58 25.95
CA PRO A 17 18.81 -22.57 24.60
C PRO A 17 19.07 -21.12 24.22
N GLU A 18 20.28 -20.85 23.70
CA GLU A 18 20.72 -19.51 23.33
C GLU A 18 19.62 -18.84 22.49
N PRO A 19 19.16 -17.64 22.89
CA PRO A 19 18.13 -16.94 22.14
C PRO A 19 18.57 -16.88 20.68
N PRO A 20 17.72 -17.30 19.73
CA PRO A 20 18.11 -17.31 18.34
C PRO A 20 18.59 -15.92 17.98
N GLU A 21 19.77 -15.82 17.36
CA GLU A 21 20.35 -14.52 17.01
C GLU A 21 19.29 -13.66 16.33
N PRO A 22 19.12 -12.39 16.74
CA PRO A 22 18.17 -11.51 16.10
C PRO A 22 18.54 -11.45 14.62
N LYS A 23 17.71 -12.07 13.78
CA LYS A 23 17.89 -12.06 12.33
C LYS A 23 17.87 -10.61 11.89
N ARG A 24 19.04 -9.99 11.75
CA ARG A 24 19.19 -8.73 11.00
C ARG A 24 18.65 -9.07 9.63
N ARG A 25 17.48 -8.51 9.30
CA ARG A 25 16.82 -8.72 8.01
C ARG A 25 17.89 -8.57 6.94
N LYS A 26 18.22 -9.66 6.25
CA LYS A 26 19.11 -9.69 5.07
C LYS A 26 18.41 -9.09 3.85
N TYR A 27 17.57 -8.08 4.08
CA TYR A 27 16.86 -7.25 3.12
C TYR A 27 17.32 -5.79 3.28
N GLY A 28 18.60 -5.59 3.63
CA GLY A 28 19.24 -4.27 3.67
C GLY A 28 19.60 -3.71 2.28
N GLY A 29 19.08 -4.29 1.20
CA GLY A 29 19.38 -3.88 -0.17
C GLY A 29 18.23 -4.09 -1.15
N MET A 30 17.04 -4.41 -0.65
CA MET A 30 15.83 -4.24 -1.43
C MET A 30 15.16 -3.04 -0.79
N SER A 31 15.68 -1.83 -1.09
CA SER A 31 14.73 -0.76 -1.33
C SER A 31 13.72 -1.41 -2.25
N ALA A 32 12.49 -1.64 -1.77
CA ALA A 32 11.40 -1.87 -2.69
C ALA A 32 11.59 -0.71 -3.65
N ALA A 33 12.09 -1.01 -4.87
CA ALA A 33 12.20 0.01 -5.88
C ALA A 33 10.81 0.60 -5.83
N SER A 34 10.73 1.88 -5.46
CA SER A 34 9.53 2.64 -5.70
C SER A 34 9.42 2.57 -7.20
N VAL A 35 8.75 1.51 -7.67
CA VAL A 35 8.22 1.47 -9.00
C VAL A 35 7.20 2.57 -8.87
N ASP A 36 7.64 3.77 -9.20
CA ASP A 36 6.75 4.85 -9.52
C ASP A 36 5.98 4.26 -10.70
N PHE A 37 4.85 3.64 -10.37
CA PHE A 37 3.85 3.33 -11.35
C PHE A 37 3.47 4.71 -11.86
N GLU A 38 4.14 5.13 -12.93
CA GLU A 38 3.70 6.22 -13.76
C GLU A 38 2.27 5.84 -14.09
N GLN A 39 1.32 6.46 -13.40
CA GLN A 39 -0.10 6.23 -13.61
C GLN A 39 -0.44 7.09 -14.82
N PRO A 40 -0.37 6.56 -16.06
CA PRO A 40 -0.47 7.37 -17.27
C PRO A 40 -1.90 7.91 -17.44
N THR A 41 -2.81 7.45 -16.59
CA THR A 41 -4.21 7.84 -16.50
C THR A 41 -4.47 9.02 -15.54
N ARG A 42 -3.48 9.50 -14.76
CA ARG A 42 -3.68 10.63 -13.84
C ARG A 42 -3.96 11.94 -14.56
N ASP A 43 -3.20 12.24 -15.61
CA ASP A 43 -3.32 13.49 -16.37
C ASP A 43 -4.29 13.34 -17.56
N GLY A 44 -5.02 12.22 -17.62
CA GLY A 44 -5.88 11.87 -18.74
C GLY A 44 -5.09 11.26 -19.91
N LEU A 45 -5.82 10.64 -20.83
CA LEU A 45 -5.21 10.02 -21.99
C LEU A 45 -4.94 11.08 -23.07
N GLY A 46 -3.80 11.78 -22.97
CA GLY A 46 -3.37 12.80 -23.93
C GLY A 46 -3.26 12.27 -25.36
N SER A 47 -3.44 13.14 -26.36
CA SER A 47 -3.36 12.81 -27.80
C SER A 47 -1.95 12.45 -28.28
N ASP A 48 -0.94 12.72 -27.46
CA ASP A 48 0.47 12.40 -27.63
C ASP A 48 0.79 10.92 -27.39
N ASN A 49 -0.04 10.22 -26.62
CA ASN A 49 0.13 8.79 -26.33
C ASN A 49 -0.23 7.89 -27.55
N ILE A 50 0.62 6.94 -27.89
CA ILE A 50 0.39 5.97 -28.98
C ILE A 50 -0.92 5.19 -28.76
N GLY A 51 -1.25 4.84 -27.52
CA GLY A 51 -2.49 4.17 -27.14
C GLY A 51 -3.74 5.01 -27.41
N SER A 52 -3.66 6.33 -27.19
CA SER A 52 -4.79 7.24 -27.46
C SER A 52 -5.07 7.33 -28.95
N ARG A 53 -4.02 7.41 -29.76
CA ARG A 53 -4.12 7.40 -31.23
C ARG A 53 -4.70 6.10 -31.75
N MET A 54 -4.29 4.96 -31.19
CA MET A 54 -4.86 3.65 -31.55
C MET A 54 -6.35 3.55 -31.20
N LEU A 55 -6.76 4.03 -30.02
CA LEU A 55 -8.17 4.05 -29.63
C LEU A 55 -9.00 4.96 -30.56
N GLN A 56 -8.49 6.15 -30.88
CA GLN A 56 -9.14 7.07 -31.82
C GLN A 56 -9.28 6.47 -33.22
N ALA A 57 -8.26 5.77 -33.72
CA ALA A 57 -8.32 5.06 -34.99
C ALA A 57 -9.40 3.95 -35.02
N MET A 58 -9.71 3.36 -33.86
CA MET A 58 -10.80 2.40 -33.68
C MET A 58 -12.17 3.06 -33.44
N GLY A 59 -12.26 4.39 -33.57
CA GLY A 59 -13.51 5.15 -33.44
C GLY A 59 -13.87 5.55 -32.00
N TRP A 60 -12.99 5.29 -31.03
CA TRP A 60 -13.15 5.85 -29.68
C TRP A 60 -12.94 7.36 -29.71
N LYS A 61 -13.66 8.09 -28.85
CA LYS A 61 -13.55 9.54 -28.71
C LYS A 61 -13.27 9.89 -27.26
N GLU A 62 -12.48 10.93 -27.05
CA GLU A 62 -12.23 11.45 -25.71
C GLU A 62 -13.56 11.73 -24.98
N GLY A 63 -13.60 11.36 -23.70
CA GLY A 63 -14.81 11.46 -22.86
C GLY A 63 -15.92 10.44 -23.17
N SER A 64 -15.80 9.59 -24.20
CA SER A 64 -16.76 8.50 -24.42
C SER A 64 -16.36 7.23 -23.68
N GLY A 65 -17.34 6.56 -23.07
CA GLY A 65 -17.15 5.23 -22.50
C GLY A 65 -16.89 4.18 -23.59
N LEU A 66 -16.25 3.07 -23.20
CA LEU A 66 -16.02 1.93 -24.09
C LEU A 66 -17.28 1.06 -24.25
N GLY A 67 -17.26 0.15 -25.23
CA GLY A 67 -18.36 -0.78 -25.51
C GLY A 67 -19.36 -0.29 -26.56
N ARG A 68 -20.21 -1.19 -27.04
CA ARG A 68 -21.12 -0.95 -28.19
C ARG A 68 -22.06 0.26 -27.98
N LYS A 69 -22.52 0.49 -26.76
CA LYS A 69 -23.40 1.62 -26.39
C LYS A 69 -22.66 2.72 -25.63
N LYS A 70 -21.32 2.71 -25.63
CA LYS A 70 -20.47 3.64 -24.86
C LYS A 70 -20.76 3.63 -23.35
N GLN A 71 -21.20 2.48 -22.84
CA GLN A 71 -21.65 2.32 -21.45
C GLN A 71 -20.50 2.06 -20.46
N GLY A 72 -19.28 1.88 -20.96
CA GLY A 72 -18.10 1.66 -20.13
C GLY A 72 -17.76 2.89 -19.29
N ILE A 73 -17.02 2.65 -18.22
CA ILE A 73 -16.55 3.69 -17.30
C ILE A 73 -15.65 4.67 -18.06
N VAL A 74 -15.91 5.97 -17.88
CA VAL A 74 -15.18 7.07 -18.55
C VAL A 74 -13.99 7.52 -17.70
N THR A 75 -14.23 7.75 -16.41
CA THR A 75 -13.21 8.21 -15.46
C THR A 75 -12.48 7.02 -14.83
N PRO A 76 -11.15 7.02 -14.75
CA PRO A 76 -10.41 5.97 -14.06
C PRO A 76 -10.93 5.74 -12.63
N ILE A 77 -10.95 4.48 -12.20
CA ILE A 77 -11.29 4.16 -10.81
C ILE A 77 -10.05 4.43 -9.94
N GLU A 78 -10.21 5.27 -8.93
CA GLU A 78 -9.13 5.56 -7.99
C GLU A 78 -8.93 4.41 -6.99
N ALA A 79 -7.69 3.99 -6.82
CA ALA A 79 -7.33 2.99 -5.81
C ALA A 79 -7.02 3.68 -4.48
N GLN A 80 -7.68 3.25 -3.41
CA GLN A 80 -7.38 3.70 -2.06
C GLN A 80 -6.17 2.92 -1.50
N THR A 81 -5.13 3.63 -1.06
CA THR A 81 -3.98 3.01 -0.42
C THR A 81 -4.17 2.95 1.10
N ARG A 82 -3.47 2.00 1.74
CA ARG A 82 -3.55 1.79 3.19
C ARG A 82 -2.20 1.95 3.86
N VAL A 83 -2.23 2.41 5.11
CA VAL A 83 -1.02 2.50 5.93
C VAL A 83 -0.46 1.09 6.14
N ARG A 84 0.84 0.94 5.89
CA ARG A 84 1.52 -0.36 6.04
C ARG A 84 1.35 -0.86 7.48
N GLY A 85 0.84 -2.08 7.63
CA GLY A 85 0.64 -2.73 8.93
C GLY A 85 -0.69 -2.43 9.60
N SER A 86 -1.57 -1.60 9.01
CA SER A 86 -2.93 -1.44 9.51
C SER A 86 -3.81 -2.65 9.19
N GLY A 87 -4.62 -3.07 10.16
CA GLY A 87 -5.61 -4.12 9.98
C GLY A 87 -6.72 -3.71 9.00
N LEU A 88 -7.32 -4.69 8.31
CA LEU A 88 -8.50 -4.47 7.48
C LEU A 88 -9.64 -3.92 8.35
N GLY A 89 -10.24 -2.81 7.93
CA GLY A 89 -11.34 -2.16 8.67
C GLY A 89 -10.92 -1.27 9.83
N ALA A 90 -9.61 -1.11 10.10
CA ALA A 90 -9.14 -0.13 11.06
C ALA A 90 -9.50 1.29 10.57
N ARG A 91 -10.18 2.07 11.44
CA ARG A 91 -10.45 3.50 11.18
C ARG A 91 -9.12 4.23 10.95
N GLY A 92 -9.09 5.14 9.97
CA GLY A 92 -7.87 5.87 9.58
C GLY A 92 -6.83 5.08 8.80
N SER A 93 -7.07 3.80 8.50
CA SER A 93 -6.11 2.99 7.75
C SER A 93 -6.03 3.35 6.27
N SER A 94 -7.11 3.89 5.70
CA SER A 94 -7.19 4.35 4.31
C SER A 94 -6.88 5.84 4.25
N TYR A 95 -5.85 6.20 3.49
CA TYR A 95 -5.57 7.59 3.16
C TYR A 95 -5.76 7.75 1.65
N GLY A 96 -6.59 8.71 1.25
CA GLY A 96 -6.64 9.16 -0.13
C GLY A 96 -5.31 9.84 -0.44
N VAL A 97 -4.34 9.08 -0.95
CA VAL A 97 -3.09 9.63 -1.47
C VAL A 97 -3.40 10.39 -2.74
N THR A 98 -3.52 11.69 -2.61
CA THR A 98 -3.34 12.58 -3.74
C THR A 98 -1.84 12.65 -3.99
N SER A 99 -1.33 12.10 -5.09
CA SER A 99 0.12 11.96 -5.36
C SER A 99 0.87 13.29 -5.59
N THR A 100 0.26 14.43 -5.28
CA THR A 100 0.92 15.73 -5.18
C THR A 100 1.53 15.98 -3.80
N GLU A 101 1.22 15.16 -2.80
CA GLU A 101 1.66 15.38 -1.42
C GLU A 101 3.12 14.94 -1.23
N SER A 102 3.97 15.90 -0.85
CA SER A 102 5.38 15.65 -0.51
C SER A 102 5.50 14.68 0.68
N TYR A 103 6.64 13.99 0.83
CA TYR A 103 6.88 13.09 1.97
C TYR A 103 6.60 13.77 3.33
N LYS A 104 6.95 15.06 3.46
CA LYS A 104 6.66 15.83 4.67
C LYS A 104 5.16 16.05 4.88
N GLU A 105 4.41 16.28 3.81
CA GLU A 105 2.97 16.52 3.85
C GLU A 105 2.22 15.22 4.16
N THR A 106 2.63 14.10 3.57
CA THR A 106 2.06 12.79 3.88
C THR A 106 2.31 12.39 5.34
N LEU A 107 3.51 12.64 5.87
CA LEU A 107 3.80 12.42 7.29
C LEU A 107 2.95 13.33 8.19
N HIS A 108 2.85 14.61 7.87
CA HIS A 108 2.04 15.55 8.64
C HIS A 108 0.55 15.16 8.63
N LYS A 109 0.00 14.86 7.45
CA LYS A 109 -1.38 14.43 7.26
C LYS A 109 -1.67 13.14 8.02
N THR A 110 -0.80 12.14 7.92
CA THR A 110 -0.97 10.88 8.66
C THR A 110 -0.86 11.07 10.18
N MET A 111 0.01 11.96 10.67
CA MET A 111 0.08 12.29 12.10
C MET A 111 -1.18 12.99 12.59
N VAL A 112 -1.66 14.01 11.86
CA VAL A 112 -2.85 14.79 12.23
C VAL A 112 -4.10 13.90 12.22
N THR A 113 -4.27 13.07 11.18
CA THR A 113 -5.39 12.13 11.11
C THR A 113 -5.40 11.18 12.30
N ARG A 114 -4.25 10.58 12.66
CA ARG A 114 -4.15 9.69 13.82
C ARG A 114 -4.46 10.38 15.14
N PHE A 115 -4.04 11.63 15.30
CA PHE A 115 -4.30 12.41 16.51
C PHE A 115 -5.79 12.69 16.71
N ASN A 116 -6.47 13.14 15.66
CA ASN A 116 -7.90 13.44 15.71
C ASN A 116 -8.78 12.20 15.91
N GLU A 117 -8.32 11.02 15.50
CA GLU A 117 -9.02 9.75 15.73
C GLU A 117 -8.86 9.20 17.16
N ALA A 118 -7.85 9.66 17.91
CA ALA A 118 -7.58 9.19 19.26
C ALA A 118 -8.38 9.96 20.34
N GLN A 119 -9.19 10.94 19.93
CA GLN A 119 -10.00 11.79 20.80
C GLN A 119 -11.47 11.35 20.85
#